data_AF-A0AA36JSZ0-F1
#
_entry.id   AF-A0AA36JSZ0-F1
#
_cell.length_a   1.000
_cell.length_b   1.000
_cell.length_c   1.000
_cell.angle_alpha   90.00
_cell.angle_beta   90.00
_cell.angle_gamma   90.00
#
_symmetry.space_group_name_H-M   'P 1'
#
loop_
_entity.id
_entity.type
_entity.pdbx_description
1 polymer ?
#
loop_
_entity_poly.entity_id
_entity_poly.type
_entity_poly.pdbx_seq_one_letter_code
_entity_poly.pdbx_strand_id
1 'polypeptide(L)'
;MDCNLFTWGDNQHGQLGDGSLAPRQTPELVGEVLGVVRAAAAEATAVVTKSGQLFAWGFGGRRSPAPVSLGGRRASSVAVAAQVLCCCTPDRELVVVRLGEVTEAWLAHDNIIHAAASRRCIVALAQALGSSGHKPPGN
;
A
#
# COMPACT_ATOMS: atom_id res chain seq x y z
N MET A 1 -10.72 -14.52 -12.12
CA MET A 1 -11.85 -13.82 -11.49
C MET A 1 -11.46 -12.39 -11.19
N ASP A 2 -12.20 -11.42 -11.70
CA ASP A 2 -12.08 -10.02 -11.29
C ASP A 2 -12.76 -9.85 -9.94
N CYS A 3 -12.05 -9.23 -8.99
CA CYS A 3 -12.62 -8.91 -7.69
C CYS A 3 -13.11 -7.45 -7.76
N ASN A 4 -14.35 -7.24 -7.33
CA ASN A 4 -14.93 -5.91 -7.18
C ASN A 4 -14.52 -5.33 -5.83
N LEU A 5 -14.19 -4.04 -5.81
CA LEU A 5 -13.86 -3.31 -4.59
C LEU A 5 -15.14 -2.66 -4.05
N PHE A 6 -15.49 -2.98 -2.81
CA PHE A 6 -16.55 -2.30 -2.08
C PHE A 6 -15.97 -1.59 -0.86
N THR A 7 -16.46 -0.39 -0.59
CA THR A 7 -16.08 0.42 0.58
C THR A 7 -17.32 0.86 1.34
N TRP A 8 -17.22 0.99 2.66
CA TRP A 8 -18.24 1.55 3.54
C TRP A 8 -17.62 1.97 4.87
N GLY A 9 -18.39 2.66 5.70
CA GLY A 9 -18.00 3.16 7.01
C GLY A 9 -17.81 4.67 7.04
N ASP A 10 -16.89 5.11 7.89
CA ASP A 10 -16.48 6.51 7.98
C ASP A 10 -15.87 7.01 6.67
N ASN A 11 -16.09 8.29 6.34
CA ASN A 11 -15.58 8.89 5.11
C ASN A 11 -15.00 10.30 5.32
N GLN A 12 -14.54 10.64 6.53
CA GLN A 12 -14.07 12.00 6.86
C GLN A 12 -12.93 12.50 5.96
N HIS A 13 -12.14 11.59 5.40
CA HIS A 13 -10.98 11.91 4.57
C HIS A 13 -11.21 11.59 3.10
N GLY A 14 -12.38 11.04 2.75
CA GLY A 14 -12.66 10.50 1.43
C GLY A 14 -12.18 9.05 1.27
N GLN A 15 -11.91 8.32 2.36
CA GLN A 15 -11.38 6.95 2.33
C GLN A 15 -12.29 5.94 1.62
N LEU A 16 -13.54 6.29 1.33
CA LEU A 16 -14.44 5.43 0.56
C LEU A 16 -14.19 5.49 -0.95
N GLY A 17 -13.58 6.56 -1.46
CA GLY A 17 -13.19 6.64 -2.88
C GLY A 17 -14.35 6.94 -3.84
N ASP A 18 -15.51 7.37 -3.34
CA ASP A 18 -16.70 7.68 -4.14
C ASP A 18 -16.78 9.17 -4.54
N GLY A 19 -15.70 9.93 -4.35
CA GLY A 19 -15.65 11.37 -4.58
C GLY A 19 -16.33 12.22 -3.48
N SER A 20 -17.01 11.58 -2.53
CA SER A 20 -17.72 12.24 -1.44
C SER A 20 -16.90 12.27 -0.14
N LEU A 21 -17.44 12.95 0.88
CA LEU A 21 -17.04 12.80 2.29
C LEU A 21 -18.18 12.24 3.14
N ALA A 22 -19.25 11.75 2.49
CA ALA A 22 -20.41 11.22 3.18
C ALA A 22 -20.09 9.79 3.66
N PRO A 23 -20.34 9.46 4.94
CA PRO A 23 -20.19 8.09 5.41
C PRO A 23 -21.23 7.18 4.74
N ARG A 24 -20.89 5.91 4.57
CA ARG A 24 -21.79 4.89 4.00
C ARG A 24 -22.03 3.79 5.00
N GLN A 25 -23.29 3.50 5.30
CA GLN A 25 -23.65 2.41 6.22
C GLN A 25 -23.74 1.05 5.53
N THR A 26 -23.71 1.04 4.20
CA THR A 26 -23.79 -0.16 3.37
C THR A 26 -22.64 -0.18 2.37
N PRO A 27 -22.13 -1.36 1.98
CA PRO A 27 -21.11 -1.50 0.95
C PRO A 27 -21.52 -0.80 -0.36
N GLU A 28 -20.65 0.08 -0.87
CA GLU A 28 -20.80 0.74 -2.16
C GLU A 28 -19.64 0.35 -3.08
N LEU A 29 -19.96 0.14 -4.36
CA LEU A 29 -18.97 -0.29 -5.35
C LEU A 29 -18.07 0.89 -5.74
N VAL A 30 -16.76 0.70 -5.63
CA VAL A 30 -15.76 1.62 -6.18
C VAL A 30 -15.41 1.15 -7.60
N GLY A 31 -16.18 1.61 -8.57
CA GLY A 31 -16.08 1.15 -9.97
C GLY A 31 -14.86 1.64 -10.75
N GLU A 32 -14.12 2.62 -10.21
CA GLU A 32 -12.99 3.25 -10.90
C GLU A 32 -11.71 2.40 -10.93
N VAL A 33 -11.60 1.39 -10.06
CA VAL A 33 -10.42 0.50 -9.97
C VAL A 33 -10.81 -0.95 -10.20
N LEU A 34 -10.38 -1.51 -11.33
CA LEU A 34 -10.69 -2.88 -11.71
C LEU A 34 -9.56 -3.84 -11.35
N GLY A 35 -9.92 -5.10 -11.10
CA GLY A 35 -8.97 -6.18 -10.89
C GLY A 35 -8.15 -6.03 -9.60
N VAL A 36 -8.73 -5.48 -8.54
CA VAL A 36 -8.08 -5.38 -7.22
C VAL A 36 -7.79 -6.78 -6.67
N VAL A 37 -6.59 -7.01 -6.13
CA VAL A 37 -6.18 -8.29 -5.49
C VAL A 37 -5.66 -8.12 -4.07
N ARG A 38 -5.32 -6.89 -3.66
CA ARG A 38 -4.95 -6.55 -2.29
C ARG A 38 -5.57 -5.19 -1.95
N ALA A 39 -5.97 -5.04 -0.69
CA ALA A 39 -6.48 -3.79 -0.17
C ALA A 39 -5.97 -3.58 1.26
N ALA A 40 -5.74 -2.33 1.62
CA ALA A 40 -5.43 -1.88 2.97
C ALA A 40 -6.19 -0.57 3.23
N ALA A 41 -6.69 -0.41 4.46
CA ALA A 41 -7.49 0.74 4.86
C ALA A 41 -7.09 1.24 6.26
N ALA A 42 -7.08 2.56 6.40
CA ALA A 42 -6.89 3.32 7.63
C ALA A 42 -7.64 4.68 7.45
N GLU A 43 -7.03 5.81 7.81
CA GLU A 43 -7.51 7.15 7.40
C GLU A 43 -7.36 7.38 5.88
N ALA A 44 -6.60 6.53 5.20
CA ALA A 44 -6.48 6.45 3.75
C ALA A 44 -6.73 5.02 3.30
N THR A 45 -7.06 4.82 2.03
CA THR A 45 -7.23 3.50 1.42
C THR A 45 -6.23 3.32 0.30
N ALA A 46 -5.65 2.13 0.22
CA ALA A 46 -4.71 1.75 -0.82
C ALA A 46 -5.00 0.35 -1.32
N VAL A 47 -4.88 0.15 -2.64
CA VAL A 47 -5.17 -1.13 -3.28
C VAL A 47 -4.15 -1.46 -4.35
N VAL A 48 -3.96 -2.75 -4.59
CA VAL A 48 -3.08 -3.27 -5.65
C VAL A 48 -3.92 -4.07 -6.63
N THR A 49 -3.79 -3.76 -7.91
CA THR A 49 -4.44 -4.50 -8.99
C THR A 49 -3.66 -5.76 -9.37
N LYS A 50 -4.27 -6.65 -10.14
CA LYS A 50 -3.60 -7.82 -10.74
C LYS A 50 -2.39 -7.44 -11.59
N SER A 51 -2.45 -6.28 -12.25
CA SER A 51 -1.34 -5.74 -13.03
C SER A 51 -0.23 -5.15 -12.16
N GLY A 52 -0.32 -5.22 -10.83
CA GLY A 52 0.64 -4.66 -9.88
C GLY A 52 0.63 -3.14 -9.80
N GLN A 53 -0.43 -2.48 -10.28
CA GLN A 53 -0.60 -1.04 -10.13
C GLN A 53 -1.10 -0.74 -8.72
N LEU A 54 -0.51 0.28 -8.09
CA LEU A 54 -0.93 0.79 -6.79
C LEU A 54 -1.87 1.98 -7.00
N PHE A 55 -3.01 1.95 -6.32
CA PHE A 55 -3.92 3.08 -6.22
C PHE A 55 -4.07 3.48 -4.76
N ALA A 56 -4.23 4.77 -4.48
CA ALA A 56 -4.50 5.26 -3.14
C ALA A 56 -5.40 6.51 -3.17
N TRP A 57 -6.16 6.69 -2.08
CA TRP A 57 -7.04 7.85 -1.84
C TRP A 57 -7.29 8.02 -0.33
N GLY A 58 -8.04 9.04 0.06
CA GLY A 58 -8.28 9.38 1.47
C GLY A 58 -7.16 10.22 2.10
N PHE A 59 -6.31 10.86 1.30
CA PHE A 59 -5.21 11.70 1.78
C PHE A 59 -5.10 12.98 0.94
N GLY A 60 -4.59 14.08 1.50
CA GLY A 60 -4.32 15.30 0.74
C GLY A 60 -5.52 15.86 -0.03
N GLY A 61 -6.75 15.65 0.48
CA GLY A 61 -8.00 16.04 -0.20
C GLY A 61 -8.43 15.13 -1.35
N ARG A 62 -7.72 14.02 -1.62
CA ARG A 62 -8.03 13.08 -2.70
C ARG A 62 -9.15 12.12 -2.29
N ARG A 63 -10.33 12.32 -2.87
CA ARG A 63 -11.57 11.58 -2.52
C ARG A 63 -11.94 10.46 -3.51
N SER A 64 -11.18 10.33 -4.60
CA SER A 64 -11.34 9.29 -5.61
C SER A 64 -10.02 8.53 -5.78
N PRO A 65 -10.08 7.23 -6.12
CA PRO A 65 -8.89 6.45 -6.40
C PRO A 65 -7.97 7.11 -7.42
N ALA A 66 -6.68 7.09 -7.15
CA ALA A 66 -5.70 7.55 -8.12
C ALA A 66 -4.45 6.68 -8.14
N PRO A 67 -3.82 6.55 -9.31
CA PRO A 67 -2.59 5.79 -9.43
C PRO A 67 -1.47 6.44 -8.63
N VAL A 68 -0.70 5.61 -7.94
CA VAL A 68 0.55 5.98 -7.27
C VAL A 68 1.70 5.45 -8.12
N SER A 69 2.58 6.35 -8.57
CA SER A 69 3.76 5.94 -9.34
C SER A 69 4.78 5.27 -8.42
N LEU A 70 5.16 4.04 -8.76
CA LEU A 70 6.22 3.30 -8.08
C LEU A 70 7.54 3.33 -8.86
N GLY A 71 7.72 4.24 -9.82
CA GLY A 71 8.95 4.33 -10.60
C GLY A 71 9.22 3.09 -11.47
N GLY A 72 8.17 2.56 -12.12
CA GLY A 72 8.26 1.37 -12.97
C GLY A 72 8.07 0.03 -12.24
N ARG A 73 8.11 0.01 -10.90
CA ARG A 73 7.88 -1.18 -10.08
C ARG A 73 6.41 -1.59 -10.04
N ARG A 74 6.20 -2.86 -9.68
CA ARG A 74 4.87 -3.49 -9.50
C ARG A 74 4.71 -3.88 -8.04
N ALA A 75 3.60 -3.50 -7.41
CA ALA A 75 3.31 -3.93 -6.04
C ALA A 75 2.76 -5.37 -6.02
N SER A 76 3.12 -6.13 -4.99
CA SER A 76 2.59 -7.47 -4.69
C SER A 76 1.86 -7.52 -3.33
N SER A 77 2.13 -6.55 -2.46
CA SER A 77 1.47 -6.33 -1.17
C SER A 77 1.19 -4.84 -0.97
N VAL A 78 0.39 -4.49 0.04
CA VAL A 78 0.15 -3.10 0.42
C VAL A 78 -0.16 -3.00 1.91
N ALA A 79 0.36 -1.96 2.56
CA ALA A 79 0.01 -1.54 3.89
C ALA A 79 -0.15 -0.01 3.90
N VAL A 80 -1.13 0.50 4.65
CA VAL A 80 -1.39 1.94 4.76
C VAL A 80 -1.80 2.31 6.19
N ALA A 81 -1.33 3.47 6.66
CA ALA A 81 -1.71 4.08 7.93
C ALA A 81 -1.54 5.60 7.88
N ALA A 82 -2.65 6.35 7.95
CA ALA A 82 -2.68 7.81 7.74
C ALA A 82 -1.93 8.23 6.47
N GLN A 83 -0.73 8.81 6.62
CA GLN A 83 0.09 9.27 5.49
C GLN A 83 1.24 8.32 5.12
N VAL A 84 1.34 7.18 5.82
CA VAL A 84 2.36 6.15 5.57
C VAL A 84 1.73 5.08 4.68
N LEU A 85 2.29 4.88 3.50
CA LEU A 85 1.97 3.74 2.64
C LEU A 85 3.28 3.00 2.34
N CYS A 86 3.27 1.69 2.46
CA CYS A 86 4.35 0.87 1.92
C CYS A 86 3.81 -0.35 1.16
N CYS A 87 4.62 -0.85 0.23
CA CYS A 87 4.32 -2.05 -0.53
C CYS A 87 5.60 -2.83 -0.78
N CYS A 88 5.48 -4.15 -0.87
CA CYS A 88 6.54 -5.00 -1.39
C CYS A 88 6.38 -5.18 -2.90
N THR A 89 7.49 -5.37 -3.61
CA THR A 89 7.50 -5.84 -5.01
C THR A 89 7.71 -7.36 -5.08
N PRO A 90 7.44 -8.02 -6.23
CA PRO A 90 7.84 -9.42 -6.44
C PRO A 90 9.34 -9.67 -6.24
N ASP A 91 10.17 -8.67 -6.50
CA ASP A 91 11.62 -8.71 -6.36
C ASP A 91 12.08 -8.51 -4.90
N ARG A 92 11.14 -8.50 -3.95
CA ARG A 92 11.36 -8.35 -2.50
C ARG A 92 11.93 -6.99 -2.09
N GLU A 93 11.62 -5.98 -2.88
CA GLU A 93 11.90 -4.60 -2.54
C GLU A 93 10.77 -4.06 -1.67
N LEU A 94 11.12 -3.40 -0.57
CA LEU A 94 10.21 -2.55 0.19
C LEU A 94 10.24 -1.16 -0.41
N VAL A 95 9.09 -0.72 -0.93
CA VAL A 95 8.89 0.64 -1.41
C VAL A 95 8.02 1.38 -0.40
N VAL A 96 8.48 2.56 0.02
CA VAL A 96 7.71 3.46 0.87
C VAL A 96 7.22 4.62 0.03
N VAL A 97 5.96 4.99 0.24
CA VAL A 97 5.27 6.06 -0.45
C VAL A 97 4.83 7.08 0.59
N ARG A 98 5.24 8.33 0.38
CA ARG A 98 4.71 9.47 1.12
C ARG A 98 3.41 9.91 0.47
N LEU A 99 2.32 9.82 1.23
CA LEU A 99 1.02 10.32 0.80
C LEU A 99 0.89 11.80 1.17
N GLY A 100 0.66 12.66 0.18
CA GLY A 100 0.53 14.10 0.34
C GLY A 100 -0.04 14.76 -0.92
N GLU A 101 0.14 16.07 -1.08
CA GLU A 101 -0.18 16.75 -2.35
C GLU A 101 0.69 16.22 -3.49
N VAL A 102 1.97 16.03 -3.21
CA VAL A 102 2.93 15.37 -4.08
C VAL A 102 3.18 13.97 -3.51
N THR A 103 2.85 12.96 -4.32
CA THR A 103 3.10 11.56 -3.97
C THR A 103 4.48 11.16 -4.48
N GLU A 104 5.36 10.77 -3.57
CA GLU A 104 6.71 10.31 -3.88
C GLU A 104 6.92 8.91 -3.34
N ALA A 105 7.55 8.05 -4.15
CA ALA A 105 7.85 6.66 -3.81
C ALA A 105 9.35 6.40 -3.91
N TRP A 106 9.93 5.74 -2.92
CA TRP A 106 11.35 5.38 -2.91
C TRP A 106 11.57 3.95 -2.42
N LEU A 107 12.65 3.34 -2.90
CA LEU A 107 13.14 2.06 -2.41
C LEU A 107 13.71 2.27 -1.00
N ALA A 108 13.18 1.55 -0.02
CA ALA A 108 13.61 1.65 1.36
C ALA A 108 14.54 0.49 1.78
N HIS A 109 14.30 -0.72 1.29
CA HIS A 109 15.10 -1.90 1.65
C HIS A 109 14.86 -3.07 0.69
N ASP A 110 15.83 -3.98 0.55
CA ASP A 110 15.72 -5.21 -0.25
C ASP A 110 15.45 -6.46 0.61
N ASN A 111 15.18 -7.60 -0.01
CA ASN A 111 14.93 -8.88 0.67
C ASN A 111 13.76 -8.87 1.67
N ILE A 112 12.81 -7.93 1.54
CA ILE A 112 11.61 -7.84 2.37
C ILE A 112 10.52 -8.74 1.82
N ILE A 113 9.99 -9.62 2.67
CA ILE A 113 8.91 -10.57 2.33
C ILE A 113 7.55 -10.13 2.89
N HIS A 114 7.54 -9.29 3.91
CA HIS A 114 6.31 -8.73 4.49
C HIS A 114 6.56 -7.37 5.10
N ALA A 115 5.57 -6.48 5.04
CA ALA A 115 5.62 -5.19 5.70
C ALA A 115 4.23 -4.80 6.22
N ALA A 116 4.21 -4.09 7.34
CA ALA A 116 3.03 -3.45 7.90
C ALA A 116 3.37 -2.00 8.32
N ALA A 117 2.35 -1.15 8.36
CA ALA A 117 2.51 0.27 8.65
C ALA A 117 1.54 0.72 9.76
N SER A 118 1.99 1.69 10.55
CA SER A 118 1.17 2.50 11.46
C SER A 118 1.45 3.98 11.19
N ARG A 119 0.74 4.89 11.89
CA ARG A 119 0.97 6.35 11.75
C ARG A 119 2.44 6.77 11.97
N ARG A 120 3.21 5.99 12.73
CA ARG A 120 4.54 6.38 13.23
C ARG A 120 5.65 5.40 12.87
N CYS A 121 5.34 4.24 12.31
CA CYS A 121 6.34 3.23 12.03
C CYS A 121 5.96 2.32 10.86
N ILE A 122 7.00 1.74 10.26
CA ILE A 122 6.90 0.61 9.35
C ILE A 122 7.65 -0.53 10.00
N VAL A 123 7.04 -1.71 10.04
CA VAL A 123 7.70 -2.96 10.42
C VAL A 123 7.83 -3.83 9.19
N ALA A 124 9.00 -4.44 9.00
CA ALA A 124 9.30 -5.26 7.84
C ALA A 124 10.01 -6.54 8.25
N LEU A 125 9.61 -7.64 7.63
CA LEU A 125 10.25 -8.95 7.80
C LEU A 125 11.12 -9.22 6.57
N ALA A 126 12.41 -9.42 6.79
CA ALA A 126 13.37 -9.78 5.76
C ALA A 126 13.63 -11.29 5.76
N GLN A 127 13.95 -11.85 4.59
CA GLN A 127 14.51 -13.21 4.54
C GLN A 127 15.98 -13.17 4.99
N ALA A 128 16.36 -14.09 5.89
CA ALA A 128 17.76 -14.26 6.25
C ALA A 128 18.58 -14.64 5.01
N LEU A 129 19.61 -13.85 4.70
CA LEU A 129 20.64 -14.28 3.77
C LEU A 129 21.39 -15.43 4.44
N GLY A 130 21.39 -16.59 3.80
CA GLY A 130 22.03 -17.79 4.37
C GLY A 130 23.44 -17.47 4.83
N SER A 131 23.75 -17.78 6.09
CA SER A 131 25.10 -17.70 6.61
C SER A 131 25.98 -18.69 5.85
N SER A 132 26.63 -18.27 4.77
CA SER A 132 27.83 -18.95 4.32
C SER A 132 28.85 -18.79 5.46
N GLY A 133 29.11 -19.89 6.17
CA GLY A 133 29.80 -19.91 7.46
C GLY A 133 31.08 -19.08 7.47
N HIS A 134 31.04 -17.95 8.17
CA HIS A 134 32.25 -17.30 8.64
C HIS A 134 32.58 -17.92 10.00
N LYS A 135 33.45 -18.93 9.98
CA LYS A 135 34.08 -19.43 11.21
C LYS A 135 34.96 -18.29 11.72
N PRO A 136 34.78 -17.78 12.95
CA PRO A 136 35.69 -16.77 13.48
C PRO A 136 37.12 -17.34 13.49
N PRO A 137 38.16 -16.53 13.21
CA PRO A 137 39.54 -17.00 13.31
C PRO A 137 39.74 -17.54 14.73
N GLY A 138 40.23 -18.79 14.80
CA GLY A 138 40.48 -19.48 16.06
C GLY A 138 41.48 -18.70 16.91
N ASN A 139 41.23 -18.73 18.21
CA ASN A 139 42.11 -18.24 19.27
C ASN A 139 43.40 -19.06 19.34
#